data_AF-M6VZB7-F1
#
_entry.id   AF-M6VZB7-F1
#
_cell.length_a   1.000
_cell.length_b   1.000
_cell.length_c   1.000
_cell.angle_alpha   90.00
_cell.angle_beta   90.00
_cell.angle_gamma   90.00
#
_symmetry.space_group_name_H-M   'P 1'
#
loop_
_entity.id
_entity.type
_entity.pdbx_description
1 polymer ?
#
loop_
_entity_poly.entity_id
_entity_poly.type
_entity_poly.pdbx_seq_one_letter_code
_entity_poly.pdbx_strand_id
1 'polypeptide(L)'
;MPLTLDWPHPIYIRLAKGGDKVISKAELGFEIGKAIVMKEGKDGLFVTTGVMTQLALEAVQQLETEGLNCGVIHMHTVKPLDGEILKKWIPKVSAIVTVEEHTRIGGLGSAVLEFCNDEIPNETGKIRRIGLPDRFSRKVWESGIFTKLFWN
;
A
#
# COMPACT_ATOMS: atom_id res chain seq x y z
N MET A 1 19.71 -1.11 -8.59
CA MET A 1 19.38 -0.56 -7.26
C MET A 1 20.68 -0.29 -6.52
N PRO A 2 21.32 0.86 -6.73
CA PRO A 2 22.63 1.14 -6.12
C PRO A 2 22.60 1.07 -4.59
N LEU A 3 21.51 1.53 -3.97
CA LEU A 3 21.34 1.55 -2.51
C LEU A 3 21.40 0.17 -1.82
N THR A 4 21.21 -0.93 -2.56
CA THR A 4 21.28 -2.27 -1.97
C THR A 4 22.70 -2.79 -1.83
N LEU A 5 23.68 -2.20 -2.53
CA LEU A 5 25.07 -2.66 -2.54
C LEU A 5 25.76 -2.39 -1.19
N ASP A 6 25.44 -1.25 -0.58
CA ASP A 6 26.07 -0.78 0.66
C ASP A 6 25.25 -1.12 1.91
N TRP A 7 24.15 -1.87 1.76
CA TRP A 7 23.27 -2.19 2.88
C TRP A 7 23.88 -3.29 3.77
N PRO A 8 24.00 -3.07 5.09
CA PRO A 8 24.81 -3.93 5.97
C PRO A 8 24.11 -5.21 6.45
N HIS A 9 22.85 -5.42 6.09
CA HIS A 9 22.01 -6.52 6.63
C HIS A 9 21.40 -7.38 5.51
N PRO A 10 20.80 -8.54 5.82
CA PRO A 10 20.13 -9.35 4.81
C PRO A 10 19.01 -8.57 4.10
N ILE A 11 18.92 -8.72 2.77
CA ILE A 11 17.87 -8.13 1.94
C ILE A 11 17.11 -9.24 1.20
N TYR A 12 15.78 -9.12 1.20
CA TYR A 12 14.90 -9.84 0.30
C TYR A 12 14.26 -8.87 -0.69
N ILE A 13 14.38 -9.15 -1.99
CA ILE A 13 13.76 -8.37 -3.06
C ILE A 13 12.77 -9.27 -3.78
N ARG A 14 11.49 -8.88 -3.78
CA ARG A 14 10.44 -9.58 -4.51
C ARG A 14 10.23 -8.95 -5.87
N LEU A 15 10.44 -9.72 -6.93
CA LEU A 15 10.24 -9.28 -8.31
C LEU A 15 8.93 -9.87 -8.86
N ALA A 16 8.14 -9.04 -9.53
CA ALA A 16 7.00 -9.50 -10.31
C ALA A 16 7.46 -10.13 -11.63
N LYS A 17 6.53 -10.78 -12.34
CA LYS A 17 6.80 -11.39 -13.65
C LYS A 17 7.17 -10.34 -14.72
N GLY A 18 6.73 -9.09 -14.54
CA GLY A 18 6.93 -8.00 -15.48
C GLY A 18 5.79 -7.83 -16.47
N GLY A 19 5.83 -6.72 -17.23
CA GLY A 19 4.75 -6.27 -18.12
C GLY A 19 3.84 -5.20 -17.52
N ASP A 20 4.04 -4.88 -16.23
CA ASP A 20 3.32 -3.82 -15.53
C ASP A 20 3.78 -2.43 -15.98
N LYS A 21 2.90 -1.43 -15.84
CA LYS A 21 3.21 -0.05 -16.19
C LYS A 21 4.26 0.50 -15.22
N VAL A 22 5.25 1.20 -15.75
CA VAL A 22 6.21 1.94 -14.92
C VAL A 22 5.51 3.15 -14.29
N ILE A 23 5.35 3.10 -12.97
CA ILE A 23 4.76 4.20 -12.17
C ILE A 23 5.81 4.96 -11.35
N SER A 24 7.01 4.41 -11.20
CA SER A 24 8.12 5.06 -10.52
C SER A 24 8.68 6.20 -11.36
N LYS A 25 8.95 7.34 -10.73
CA LYS A 25 9.57 8.50 -11.38
C LYS A 25 10.77 8.96 -10.56
N ALA A 26 11.84 9.41 -11.23
CA ALA A 26 13.10 9.75 -10.56
C ALA A 26 12.92 10.89 -9.53
N GLU A 27 12.04 11.84 -9.83
CA GLU A 27 11.72 12.98 -8.96
C GLU A 27 11.02 12.59 -7.66
N LEU A 28 10.42 11.40 -7.58
CA LEU A 28 9.79 10.91 -6.35
C LEU A 28 10.83 10.31 -5.38
N GLY A 29 12.06 10.09 -5.85
CA GLY A 29 13.12 9.47 -5.06
C GLY A 29 12.87 8.00 -4.73
N PHE A 30 13.84 7.40 -4.03
CA PHE A 30 13.77 6.06 -3.50
C PHE A 30 14.74 5.95 -2.33
N GLU A 31 14.27 5.49 -1.17
CA GLU A 31 15.09 5.27 0.02
C GLU A 31 14.56 4.03 0.76
N ILE A 32 15.46 3.10 1.11
CA ILE A 32 15.07 1.88 1.83
C ILE A 32 14.44 2.28 3.17
N GLY A 33 13.21 1.83 3.41
CA GLY A 33 12.46 2.17 4.62
C GLY A 33 11.67 3.48 4.56
N LYS A 34 11.64 4.18 3.42
CA LYS A 34 10.77 5.33 3.18
C LYS A 34 9.73 5.02 2.12
N ALA A 35 8.48 5.34 2.40
CA ALA A 35 7.41 5.18 1.44
C ALA A 35 7.33 6.38 0.48
N ILE A 36 6.68 6.18 -0.66
CA ILE A 36 6.44 7.24 -1.64
C ILE A 36 4.96 7.62 -1.61
N VAL A 37 4.66 8.91 -1.41
CA VAL A 37 3.30 9.43 -1.58
C VAL A 37 3.04 9.59 -3.08
N MET A 38 2.31 8.64 -3.66
CA MET A 38 1.98 8.66 -5.09
C MET A 38 0.86 9.65 -5.41
N LYS A 39 -0.04 9.85 -4.45
CA LYS A 39 -1.14 10.81 -4.52
C LYS A 39 -1.60 11.17 -3.12
N GLU A 40 -1.83 12.45 -2.88
CA GLU A 40 -2.48 12.92 -1.66
C GLU A 40 -4.00 12.80 -1.74
N GLY A 41 -4.63 12.62 -0.59
CA GLY A 41 -6.08 12.64 -0.44
C GLY A 41 -6.51 12.80 1.01
N LYS A 42 -7.82 12.98 1.22
CA LYS A 42 -8.42 13.36 2.50
C LYS A 42 -9.55 12.43 2.96
N ASP A 43 -10.21 11.73 2.03
CA ASP A 43 -11.39 10.94 2.36
C ASP A 43 -10.99 9.51 2.78
N GLY A 44 -9.99 8.95 2.10
CA GLY A 44 -9.43 7.61 2.37
C GLY A 44 -7.97 7.50 1.94
N LEU A 45 -7.31 6.41 2.36
CA LEU A 45 -5.90 6.16 2.07
C LEU A 45 -5.67 4.71 1.63
N PHE A 46 -5.07 4.54 0.46
CA PHE A 46 -4.51 3.26 0.03
C PHE A 46 -3.05 3.16 0.46
N VAL A 47 -2.69 2.07 1.14
CA VAL A 47 -1.30 1.73 1.47
C VAL A 47 -0.94 0.47 0.69
N THR A 48 -0.06 0.60 -0.31
CA THR A 48 0.18 -0.45 -1.31
C THR A 48 1.63 -0.89 -1.37
N THR A 49 1.87 -2.07 -1.93
CA THR A 49 3.22 -2.51 -2.32
C THR A 49 3.21 -3.25 -3.66
N GLY A 50 4.36 -3.28 -4.33
CA GLY A 50 4.54 -3.88 -5.65
C GLY A 50 3.54 -3.38 -6.70
N VAL A 51 3.12 -4.29 -7.57
CA VAL A 51 2.22 -4.06 -8.72
C VAL A 51 0.85 -3.50 -8.32
N MET A 52 0.43 -3.73 -7.08
CA MET A 52 -0.87 -3.26 -6.58
C MET A 52 -1.00 -1.74 -6.51
N THR A 53 0.12 -1.04 -6.50
CA THR A 53 0.15 0.42 -6.51
C THR A 53 -0.46 1.00 -7.78
N GLN A 54 -0.24 0.35 -8.94
CA GLN A 54 -0.86 0.77 -10.19
C GLN A 54 -2.39 0.65 -10.10
N LEU A 55 -2.87 -0.49 -9.62
CA LEU A 55 -4.31 -0.75 -9.51
C LEU A 55 -4.98 0.20 -8.50
N ALA A 56 -4.29 0.57 -7.42
CA ALA A 56 -4.79 1.59 -6.49
C ALA A 56 -4.85 2.98 -7.13
N LEU A 57 -3.86 3.35 -7.96
CA LEU A 57 -3.90 4.61 -8.71
C LEU A 57 -5.05 4.67 -9.72
N GLU A 58 -5.39 3.54 -10.35
CA GLU A 58 -6.57 3.43 -11.22
C GLU A 58 -7.87 3.49 -10.40
N ALA A 59 -7.91 2.85 -9.23
CA ALA A 59 -9.07 2.86 -8.35
C ALA A 59 -9.37 4.27 -7.81
N VAL A 60 -8.36 5.03 -7.39
CA VAL A 60 -8.59 6.41 -6.91
C VAL A 60 -9.08 7.34 -8.02
N GLN A 61 -8.68 7.14 -9.28
CA GLN A 61 -9.24 7.90 -10.40
C GLN A 61 -10.73 7.63 -10.59
N GLN A 62 -11.17 6.38 -10.40
CA GLN A 62 -12.59 6.03 -10.46
C GLN A 62 -13.36 6.65 -9.28
N LEU A 63 -12.81 6.56 -8.06
CA LEU A 63 -13.41 7.15 -6.87
C LEU A 63 -13.52 8.69 -6.96
N GLU A 64 -12.58 9.35 -7.63
CA GLU A 64 -12.67 10.79 -7.89
C GLU A 64 -13.90 11.15 -8.73
N THR A 65 -14.31 10.31 -9.68
CA THR A 65 -15.55 10.51 -10.44
C THR A 65 -16.82 10.36 -9.59
N GLU A 66 -16.71 9.68 -8.44
CA GLU A 66 -17.75 9.53 -7.43
C GLU A 66 -17.66 10.62 -6.34
N GLY A 67 -16.74 11.58 -6.48
CA GLY A 67 -16.56 12.70 -5.55
C GLY A 67 -15.68 12.38 -4.33
N LEU A 68 -14.98 11.25 -4.32
CA LEU A 68 -14.06 10.87 -3.26
C LEU A 68 -12.61 11.16 -3.61
N ASN A 69 -11.90 11.86 -2.73
CA ASN A 69 -10.50 12.19 -2.85
C ASN A 69 -9.66 11.28 -1.93
N CYS A 70 -9.24 10.14 -2.48
CA CYS A 70 -8.42 9.15 -1.79
C CYS A 70 -6.93 9.29 -2.14
N GLY A 71 -6.06 9.14 -1.14
CA GLY A 71 -4.61 9.13 -1.29
C GLY A 71 -4.05 7.74 -1.58
N VAL A 72 -2.82 7.67 -2.09
CA VAL A 72 -2.08 6.44 -2.36
C VAL A 72 -0.65 6.59 -1.84
N ILE A 73 -0.25 5.71 -0.92
CA ILE A 73 1.13 5.55 -0.44
C ILE A 73 1.68 4.23 -0.96
N HIS A 74 2.81 4.29 -1.65
CA HIS A 74 3.57 3.14 -2.08
C HIS A 74 4.65 2.78 -1.04
N MET A 75 4.36 1.75 -0.26
CA MET A 75 5.26 1.14 0.72
C MET A 75 6.14 0.08 0.04
N HIS A 76 7.12 0.52 -0.77
CA HIS A 76 8.01 -0.39 -1.49
C HIS A 76 8.95 -1.18 -0.56
N THR A 77 9.14 -0.72 0.67
CA THR A 77 9.86 -1.44 1.72
C THR A 77 8.85 -1.87 2.77
N VAL A 78 8.54 -3.17 2.85
CA VAL A 78 7.65 -3.70 3.91
C VAL A 78 8.38 -3.76 5.26
N LYS A 79 9.70 -4.01 5.24
CA LYS A 79 10.57 -4.02 6.41
C LYS A 79 11.95 -3.42 6.08
N PRO A 80 12.41 -2.37 6.79
CA PRO A 80 11.67 -1.61 7.81
C PRO A 80 10.46 -0.87 7.22
N LEU A 81 9.38 -0.81 7.99
CA LEU A 81 8.16 -0.09 7.63
C LEU A 81 8.38 1.41 7.88
N ASP A 82 7.88 2.28 6.99
CA ASP A 82 7.91 3.72 7.20
C ASP A 82 6.79 4.13 8.18
N GLY A 83 7.06 4.13 9.48
CA GLY A 83 6.07 4.52 10.49
C GLY A 83 5.73 6.01 10.45
N GLU A 84 6.70 6.87 10.09
CA GLU A 84 6.51 8.33 10.08
C GLU A 84 5.47 8.76 9.05
N ILE A 85 5.51 8.17 7.85
CA ILE A 85 4.53 8.49 6.81
C ILE A 85 3.14 7.98 7.19
N LEU A 86 3.03 6.82 7.86
CA LEU A 86 1.77 6.28 8.32
C LEU A 86 1.18 7.17 9.42
N LYS A 87 1.98 7.55 10.43
CA LYS A 87 1.59 8.50 11.48
C LYS A 87 1.14 9.84 10.94
N LYS A 88 1.76 10.33 9.86
CA LYS A 88 1.39 11.60 9.20
C LYS A 88 0.02 11.55 8.51
N TRP A 89 -0.35 10.41 7.91
CA TRP A 89 -1.48 10.34 6.98
C TRP A 89 -2.70 9.59 7.52
N ILE A 90 -2.51 8.53 8.31
CA ILE A 90 -3.60 7.71 8.85
C ILE A 90 -4.61 8.53 9.66
N PRO A 91 -4.19 9.44 10.57
CA PRO A 91 -5.13 10.23 11.36
C PRO A 91 -5.98 11.23 10.55
N LYS A 92 -5.60 11.49 9.29
CA LYS A 92 -6.25 12.51 8.44
C LYS A 92 -7.36 11.96 7.57
N VAL A 93 -7.57 10.65 7.56
CA VAL A 93 -8.51 9.97 6.67
C VAL A 93 -9.49 9.10 7.44
N SER A 94 -10.68 8.89 6.88
CA SER A 94 -11.73 8.10 7.54
C SER A 94 -11.54 6.58 7.41
N ALA A 95 -10.83 6.15 6.37
CA ALA A 95 -10.61 4.74 6.05
C ALA A 95 -9.25 4.50 5.42
N ILE A 96 -8.67 3.33 5.71
CA ILE A 96 -7.41 2.85 5.17
C ILE A 96 -7.65 1.51 4.48
N VAL A 97 -7.08 1.34 3.30
CA VAL A 97 -7.09 0.07 2.58
C VAL A 97 -5.66 -0.34 2.26
N THR A 98 -5.20 -1.42 2.88
CA THR A 98 -3.91 -2.01 2.52
C THR A 98 -4.08 -2.90 1.29
N VAL A 99 -3.17 -2.83 0.33
CA VAL A 99 -3.27 -3.61 -0.90
C VAL A 99 -1.93 -4.25 -1.25
N GLU A 100 -1.91 -5.58 -1.29
CA GLU A 100 -0.70 -6.35 -1.57
C GLU A 100 -0.96 -7.60 -2.42
N GLU A 101 -0.02 -7.94 -3.29
CA GLU A 101 0.02 -9.24 -3.96
C GLU A 101 0.70 -10.28 -3.06
N HIS A 102 0.15 -10.50 -1.89
CA HIS A 102 0.66 -11.45 -0.91
C HIS A 102 -0.51 -11.98 -0.10
N THR A 103 -0.32 -13.09 0.63
CA THR A 103 -1.32 -13.49 1.61
C THR A 103 -1.55 -12.36 2.60
N ARG A 104 -2.81 -12.15 3.01
CA ARG A 104 -3.12 -11.15 4.04
C ARG A 104 -2.40 -11.44 5.35
N ILE A 105 -2.02 -12.70 5.60
CA ILE A 105 -1.34 -13.14 6.82
C ILE A 105 0.15 -12.77 6.75
N GLY A 106 0.63 -11.97 7.71
CA GLY A 106 2.05 -11.61 7.84
C GLY A 106 2.60 -10.68 6.75
N GLY A 107 1.74 -10.20 5.85
CA GLY A 107 2.10 -9.24 4.80
C GLY A 107 2.07 -7.78 5.24
N LEU A 108 2.06 -6.87 4.26
CA LEU A 108 1.93 -5.42 4.43
C LEU A 108 0.73 -5.06 5.31
N GLY A 109 -0.42 -5.68 5.07
CA GLY A 109 -1.62 -5.41 5.84
C GLY A 109 -1.49 -5.79 7.32
N SER A 110 -0.71 -6.82 7.65
CA SER A 110 -0.43 -7.19 9.04
C SER A 110 0.54 -6.18 9.66
N ALA A 111 1.62 -5.84 8.97
CA ALA A 111 2.60 -4.85 9.44
C ALA A 111 1.98 -3.46 9.71
N VAL A 112 1.05 -3.00 8.85
CA VAL A 112 0.31 -1.74 9.07
C VAL A 112 -0.61 -1.85 10.27
N LEU A 113 -1.31 -2.97 10.48
CA LEU A 113 -2.16 -3.16 11.65
C LEU A 113 -1.36 -3.18 12.96
N GLU A 114 -0.21 -3.87 12.97
CA GLU A 114 0.72 -3.89 14.10
C GLU A 114 1.19 -2.47 14.43
N PHE A 115 1.67 -1.72 13.43
CA PHE A 115 2.07 -0.32 13.60
C PHE A 115 0.93 0.53 14.17
N CYS A 116 -0.27 0.42 13.59
CA CYS A 116 -1.43 1.19 14.04
C CYS A 116 -1.77 0.90 15.51
N ASN A 117 -1.74 -0.37 15.91
CA ASN A 117 -2.01 -0.79 17.27
C ASN A 117 -0.96 -0.28 18.26
N ASP A 118 0.32 -0.36 17.89
CA ASP A 118 1.42 -0.09 18.82
C ASP A 118 1.72 1.42 18.94
N GLU A 119 1.60 2.16 17.84
CA GLU A 119 2.07 3.56 17.77
C GLU A 119 0.94 4.60 17.77
N ILE A 120 -0.25 4.26 17.27
CA ILE A 120 -1.37 5.20 17.09
C ILE A 120 -2.77 4.58 17.35
N PRO A 121 -2.99 3.82 18.44
CA PRO A 121 -4.19 2.98 18.62
C PRO A 121 -5.53 3.73 18.62
N ASN A 122 -5.54 5.04 18.88
CA ASN A 122 -6.75 5.87 18.95
C ASN A 122 -6.90 6.83 17.77
N GLU A 123 -5.99 6.79 16.79
CA GLU A 123 -5.97 7.73 15.66
C GLU A 123 -6.25 7.03 14.31
N THR A 124 -6.76 5.80 14.34
CA THR A 124 -6.96 4.99 13.14
C THR A 124 -8.43 4.90 12.77
N GLY A 125 -8.76 5.26 11.53
CA GLY A 125 -10.06 4.97 10.92
C GLY A 125 -10.28 3.47 10.63
N LYS A 126 -11.31 3.16 9.84
CA LYS A 126 -11.59 1.76 9.45
C LYS A 126 -10.46 1.22 8.57
N ILE A 127 -9.85 0.09 8.94
CA ILE A 127 -8.82 -0.57 8.13
C ILE A 127 -9.41 -1.80 7.41
N ARG A 128 -9.26 -1.87 6.09
CA ARG A 128 -9.53 -3.07 5.29
C ARG A 128 -8.24 -3.58 4.65
N ARG A 129 -8.08 -4.90 4.58
CA ARG A 129 -6.91 -5.55 3.98
C ARG A 129 -7.28 -6.30 2.72
N ILE A 130 -6.71 -5.87 1.60
CA ILE A 130 -6.80 -6.54 0.31
C ILE A 130 -5.50 -7.28 0.05
N GLY A 131 -5.62 -8.59 -0.09
CA GLY A 131 -4.54 -9.50 -0.41
C GLY A 131 -5.11 -10.90 -0.62
N LEU A 132 -4.24 -11.86 -0.90
CA LEU A 132 -4.66 -13.23 -1.16
C LEU A 132 -5.27 -13.86 0.11
N PRO A 133 -6.36 -14.63 -0.04
CA PRO A 133 -6.91 -15.41 1.06
C PRO A 133 -5.93 -16.50 1.48
N ASP A 134 -6.12 -17.05 2.68
CA ASP A 134 -5.30 -18.16 3.20
C ASP A 134 -5.72 -19.49 2.57
N ARG A 135 -5.45 -19.61 1.28
CA ARG A 135 -5.69 -20.79 0.44
C ARG A 135 -4.94 -20.64 -0.87
N PHE A 136 -4.61 -21.75 -1.50
CA PHE A 136 -4.12 -21.72 -2.88
C PHE A 136 -5.19 -21.12 -3.80
N SER A 137 -4.82 -20.05 -4.50
CA SER A 137 -5.72 -19.41 -5.46
C SER A 137 -5.37 -19.86 -6.88
N ARG A 138 -6.39 -20.22 -7.65
CA ARG A 138 -6.24 -20.47 -9.10
C ARG A 138 -6.25 -19.18 -9.92
N LYS A 139 -6.71 -18.08 -9.34
CA LYS A 139 -6.77 -16.74 -9.93
C LYS A 139 -6.23 -15.72 -8.93
N VAL A 140 -5.30 -14.89 -9.35
CA VAL A 140 -4.66 -13.92 -8.43
C VAL A 140 -5.52 -12.65 -8.33
N TRP A 141 -6.14 -12.22 -9.44
CA TRP A 141 -6.89 -10.95 -9.52
C TRP A 141 -8.13 -11.06 -10.41
N GLU A 142 -9.18 -10.32 -10.05
CA GLU A 142 -10.34 -10.03 -10.91
C GLU A 142 -10.48 -8.52 -11.07
N SER A 143 -10.81 -8.07 -12.28
CA SER A 143 -11.03 -6.66 -12.60
C SER A 143 -12.14 -6.07 -11.70
N GLY A 144 -11.91 -4.90 -11.10
CA GLY A 144 -12.91 -4.20 -10.29
C GLY A 144 -12.98 -4.62 -8.81
N ILE A 145 -11.93 -5.24 -8.26
CA ILE A 145 -11.91 -5.64 -6.84
C ILE A 145 -12.01 -4.45 -5.87
N PHE A 146 -11.55 -3.26 -6.26
CA PHE A 146 -11.47 -2.09 -5.38
C PHE A 146 -12.79 -1.33 -5.23
N THR A 147 -13.64 -1.28 -6.27
CA THR A 147 -14.88 -0.48 -6.24
C THR A 147 -15.96 -1.07 -5.34
N LYS A 148 -15.92 -2.39 -5.07
CA LYS A 148 -16.93 -3.07 -4.25
C LYS A 148 -16.65 -3.01 -2.74
N LEU A 149 -15.46 -2.58 -2.31
CA LEU A 149 -14.96 -2.78 -0.95
C LEU A 149 -15.10 -1.57 -0.02
N PHE A 150 -15.29 -0.36 -0.54
CA PHE A 150 -15.40 0.85 0.28
C PHE A 150 -16.79 1.08 0.87
N TRP A 151 -17.83 0.47 0.29
CA TRP A 151 -19.23 0.82 0.56
C TRP A 151 -20.07 -0.30 1.18
N ASN A 152 -19.45 -1.42 1.57
CA ASN A 152 -20.11 -2.52 2.31
C ASN A 152 -19.50 -2.72 3.71
#